data_AF-A0A9P6AR05-F1
#
_entry.id   AF-A0A9P6AR05-F1
#
_cell.length_a   1.000
_cell.length_b   1.000
_cell.length_c   1.000
_cell.angle_alpha   90.00
_cell.angle_beta   90.00
_cell.angle_gamma   90.00
#
_symmetry.space_group_name_H-M   'P 1'
#
loop_
_entity.id
_entity.type
_entity.pdbx_description
1 polymer ?
#
loop_
_entity_poly.entity_id
_entity_poly.type
_entity_poly.pdbx_seq_one_letter_code
_entity_poly.pdbx_strand_id
1 'polypeptide(L)'
;MKRLDLDDGKALINEDKHLHTTLNSCWAIQKFADVRRVTKFQMPMSSDILQEREPLPSRDRGQSATHNAWSVPYIGSSHRVLWQKIREIKMRSLEDWYSHVLPITQSSGTGKSRMIDELSKEHLVIPIVLRDSDGMIPPPDIAPRDWFLQPSTPERAQKCAIAFLMALFETTKEIIGGIDDLTPSSSSKEVPATISAKFRWFMAHNQMYTSTGNLRWSFYERVVEIGKGWNQMLR
;
A
#
# COMPACT_ATOMS: atom_id res chain seq x y z
N MET A 1 -8.94 -20.41 -4.13
CA MET A 1 -9.47 -20.22 -5.50
C MET A 1 -8.48 -20.88 -6.45
N LYS A 2 -8.89 -21.92 -7.20
CA LYS A 2 -8.02 -22.62 -8.15
C LYS A 2 -7.60 -21.61 -9.24
N ARG A 3 -6.30 -21.52 -9.52
CA ARG A 3 -5.80 -20.64 -10.58
C ARG A 3 -6.18 -21.30 -11.89
N LEU A 4 -7.09 -20.67 -12.64
CA LEU A 4 -7.47 -21.12 -13.97
C LEU A 4 -6.26 -20.94 -14.89
N ASP A 5 -5.89 -21.99 -15.61
CA ASP A 5 -4.87 -21.90 -16.65
C ASP A 5 -5.47 -21.38 -17.98
N LEU A 6 -4.65 -21.35 -19.03
CA LEU A 6 -5.07 -20.82 -20.32
C LEU A 6 -6.18 -21.66 -20.96
N ASP A 7 -6.19 -22.96 -20.71
CA ASP A 7 -7.13 -23.90 -21.30
C ASP A 7 -8.44 -23.92 -20.52
N ASP A 8 -8.37 -23.80 -19.19
CA ASP A 8 -9.52 -23.49 -18.34
C ASP A 8 -10.21 -22.19 -18.78
N GLY A 9 -9.42 -21.16 -19.13
CA GLY A 9 -9.94 -19.88 -19.62
C GLY A 9 -10.66 -20.00 -20.96
N LYS A 10 -10.10 -20.77 -21.91
CA LYS A 10 -10.75 -21.04 -23.20
C LYS A 10 -12.02 -21.85 -23.03
N ALA A 11 -12.00 -22.88 -22.18
CA ALA A 11 -13.17 -23.68 -21.87
C ALA A 11 -14.30 -22.81 -21.30
N LEU A 12 -13.99 -21.94 -20.32
CA LEU A 12 -14.94 -21.02 -19.72
C LEU A 12 -15.59 -20.06 -20.74
N ILE A 13 -14.80 -19.58 -21.70
CA ILE A 13 -15.29 -18.69 -22.77
C ILE A 13 -16.19 -19.46 -23.75
N ASN A 14 -15.81 -20.68 -24.11
CA ASN A 14 -16.58 -21.51 -25.05
C ASN A 14 -17.91 -22.00 -24.45
N GLU A 15 -17.93 -22.28 -23.15
CA GLU A 15 -19.13 -22.73 -22.44
C GLU A 15 -20.14 -21.59 -22.23
N ASP A 16 -19.67 -20.36 -22.01
CA ASP A 16 -20.55 -19.21 -21.78
C ASP A 16 -20.66 -18.30 -23.01
N LYS A 17 -21.74 -18.52 -23.76
CA LYS A 17 -22.12 -17.70 -24.93
C LYS A 17 -22.31 -16.22 -24.59
N HIS A 18 -22.78 -15.88 -23.39
CA HIS A 18 -22.93 -14.49 -22.96
C HIS A 18 -21.56 -13.86 -22.75
N LEU A 19 -20.67 -14.54 -22.01
CA LEU A 19 -19.30 -14.08 -21.81
C LEU A 19 -18.54 -13.94 -23.14
N HIS A 20 -18.65 -14.92 -24.04
CA HIS A 20 -18.04 -14.87 -25.36
C HIS A 20 -18.51 -13.66 -26.18
N THR A 21 -19.83 -13.42 -26.22
CA THR A 21 -20.41 -12.26 -26.90
C THR A 21 -19.92 -10.95 -26.26
N THR A 22 -19.97 -10.84 -24.93
CA THR A 22 -19.51 -9.66 -24.20
C THR A 22 -18.03 -9.38 -24.46
N LEU A 23 -17.17 -10.40 -24.44
CA LEU A 23 -15.75 -10.27 -24.74
C LEU A 23 -15.50 -9.78 -26.17
N ASN A 24 -16.19 -10.35 -27.16
CA ASN A 24 -16.05 -9.93 -28.56
C ASN A 24 -16.52 -8.49 -28.78
N SER A 25 -17.65 -8.09 -28.19
CA SER A 25 -18.13 -6.70 -28.25
C SER A 25 -17.16 -5.75 -27.57
N CYS A 26 -16.66 -6.10 -26.37
CA CYS A 26 -15.68 -5.31 -25.64
C CYS A 26 -14.35 -5.18 -26.39
N TRP A 27 -13.91 -6.25 -27.07
CA TRP A 27 -12.72 -6.29 -27.90
C TRP A 27 -12.84 -5.36 -29.11
N ALA A 28 -13.99 -5.37 -29.79
CA ALA A 28 -14.24 -4.49 -30.93
C ALA A 28 -14.13 -2.99 -30.56
N ILE A 29 -14.58 -2.61 -29.36
CA ILE A 29 -14.56 -1.22 -28.88
C ILE A 29 -13.37 -0.88 -27.97
N GLN A 30 -12.50 -1.86 -27.69
CA GLN A 30 -11.37 -1.78 -26.75
C GLN A 30 -11.77 -1.26 -25.35
N LYS A 31 -12.97 -1.61 -24.87
CA LYS A 31 -13.49 -1.26 -23.54
C LYS A 31 -14.03 -2.51 -22.85
N PHE A 32 -13.40 -2.93 -21.77
CA PHE A 32 -13.70 -4.18 -21.06
C PHE A 32 -14.49 -3.97 -19.75
N ALA A 33 -15.16 -2.83 -19.61
CA ALA A 33 -15.92 -2.52 -18.40
C ALA A 33 -17.06 -3.53 -18.16
N ASP A 34 -17.71 -3.98 -19.24
CA ASP A 34 -18.86 -4.89 -19.15
C ASP A 34 -18.45 -6.33 -18.84
N VAL A 35 -17.21 -6.75 -19.17
CA VAL A 35 -16.67 -8.05 -18.73
C VAL A 35 -16.68 -8.15 -17.20
N ARG A 36 -16.33 -7.06 -16.50
CA ARG A 36 -16.37 -7.01 -15.02
C ARG A 36 -17.79 -7.04 -14.46
N ARG A 37 -18.81 -6.81 -15.29
CA ARG A 37 -20.22 -6.83 -14.89
C ARG A 37 -20.86 -8.22 -15.01
N VAL A 38 -20.17 -9.19 -15.61
CA VAL A 38 -20.66 -10.57 -15.70
C VAL A 38 -20.72 -11.18 -14.30
N THR A 39 -21.90 -11.65 -13.91
CA THR A 39 -22.24 -12.06 -12.54
C THR A 39 -21.32 -13.16 -12.00
N LYS A 40 -20.82 -14.05 -12.87
CA LYS A 40 -19.89 -15.12 -12.48
C LYS A 40 -18.54 -14.63 -11.95
N PHE A 41 -18.13 -13.42 -12.34
CA PHE A 41 -16.89 -12.78 -11.88
C PHE A 41 -17.13 -11.84 -10.70
N GLN A 42 -18.39 -11.62 -10.33
CA GLN A 42 -18.75 -10.86 -9.15
C GLN A 42 -18.75 -11.83 -7.97
N MET A 43 -18.21 -11.40 -6.83
CA MET A 43 -18.38 -12.17 -5.60
C MET A 43 -19.87 -12.24 -5.27
N PRO A 44 -20.38 -13.40 -4.78
CA PRO A 44 -21.74 -13.48 -4.27
C PRO A 44 -21.90 -12.41 -3.17
N MET A 45 -22.74 -11.42 -3.44
CA MET A 45 -23.04 -10.36 -2.50
C MET A 45 -23.79 -11.00 -1.32
N SER A 46 -23.30 -10.80 -0.08
CA SER A 46 -24.16 -11.05 1.09
C SER A 46 -25.41 -10.19 0.94
N SER A 47 -26.57 -10.76 1.27
CA SER A 47 -27.88 -10.07 1.22
C SER A 47 -27.92 -8.76 2.00
N ASP A 48 -26.96 -8.52 2.88
CA ASP A 48 -26.85 -7.32 3.72
C ASP A 48 -26.40 -6.06 2.97
N ILE A 49 -25.95 -6.17 1.71
CA ILE A 49 -25.40 -5.03 0.92
C ILE A 49 -26.37 -4.55 -0.17
N LEU A 50 -27.65 -4.95 -0.12
CA LEU A 50 -28.68 -4.51 -1.07
C LEU A 50 -29.27 -3.13 -0.71
N GLN A 51 -28.41 -2.12 -0.52
CA GLN A 51 -28.84 -0.72 -0.68
C GLN A 51 -28.42 -0.22 -2.07
N GLU A 52 -29.44 0.20 -2.81
CA GLU A 52 -29.50 0.74 -4.17
C GLU A 52 -28.18 1.17 -4.83
N ARG A 53 -27.88 0.59 -6.00
CA ARG A 53 -26.84 1.07 -6.92
C ARG A 53 -27.29 2.38 -7.57
N GLU A 54 -26.93 3.46 -6.92
CA GLU A 54 -26.99 4.83 -7.42
C GLU A 54 -25.88 5.14 -8.47
N PRO A 55 -26.03 6.22 -9.27
CA PRO A 55 -25.12 6.59 -10.35
C PRO A 55 -23.69 6.89 -9.87
N LEU A 56 -22.75 6.93 -10.83
CA LEU A 56 -21.29 7.16 -10.66
C LEU A 56 -20.95 8.00 -9.41
N PRO A 57 -20.02 7.52 -8.56
CA PRO A 57 -19.79 8.13 -7.26
C PRO A 57 -19.36 9.59 -7.44
N SER A 58 -20.11 10.51 -6.83
CA SER A 58 -19.60 11.84 -6.49
C SER A 58 -18.26 11.70 -5.77
N ARG A 59 -17.38 12.72 -5.86
CA ARG A 59 -16.09 12.72 -5.15
C ARG A 59 -16.25 12.26 -3.69
N ASP A 60 -17.33 12.68 -3.03
CA ASP A 60 -17.68 12.33 -1.64
C ASP A 60 -17.93 10.84 -1.40
N ARG A 61 -18.59 10.11 -2.32
CA ARG A 61 -18.77 8.65 -2.19
C ARG A 61 -17.45 7.89 -2.33
N GLY A 62 -16.52 8.38 -3.16
CA GLY A 62 -15.18 7.80 -3.29
C GLY A 62 -14.34 7.94 -2.02
N GLN A 63 -14.49 9.06 -1.30
CA GLN A 63 -13.81 9.26 0.00
C GLN A 63 -14.39 8.34 1.06
N SER A 64 -15.72 8.24 1.16
CA SER A 64 -16.41 7.35 2.09
C SER A 64 -16.08 5.88 1.85
N ALA A 65 -16.10 5.41 0.59
CA ALA A 65 -15.71 4.05 0.24
C ALA A 65 -14.24 3.77 0.59
N THR A 66 -13.34 4.73 0.36
CA THR A 66 -11.94 4.60 0.74
C THR A 66 -11.80 4.48 2.25
N HIS A 67 -12.43 5.38 3.03
CA HIS A 67 -12.42 5.34 4.50
C HIS A 67 -12.94 4.01 5.04
N ASN A 68 -14.10 3.57 4.56
CA ASN A 68 -14.72 2.32 4.98
C ASN A 68 -13.87 1.10 4.61
N ALA A 69 -13.18 1.14 3.47
CA ALA A 69 -12.26 0.08 3.11
C ALA A 69 -11.26 -0.17 4.24
N TRP A 70 -10.66 0.88 4.83
CA TRP A 70 -9.69 0.79 5.95
C TRP A 70 -10.28 0.27 7.27
N SER A 71 -11.60 0.28 7.42
CA SER A 71 -12.30 -0.20 8.61
C SER A 71 -12.74 -1.66 8.50
N VAL A 72 -12.75 -2.24 7.30
CA VAL A 72 -13.14 -3.64 7.08
C VAL A 72 -11.93 -4.55 6.90
N PRO A 73 -12.05 -5.87 7.20
CA PRO A 73 -11.01 -6.84 6.89
C PRO A 73 -10.64 -6.82 5.41
N TYR A 74 -9.35 -6.99 5.12
CA TYR A 74 -8.88 -7.07 3.74
C TYR A 74 -9.28 -8.39 3.11
N ILE A 75 -9.81 -8.31 1.90
CA ILE A 75 -10.27 -9.46 1.13
C ILE A 75 -9.21 -9.84 0.10
N GLY A 76 -8.79 -11.11 0.11
CA GLY A 76 -7.84 -11.67 -0.83
C GLY A 76 -6.45 -11.92 -0.25
N SER A 77 -5.49 -12.24 -1.12
CA SER A 77 -4.14 -12.66 -0.73
C SER A 77 -3.05 -11.96 -1.55
N SER A 78 -3.34 -10.80 -2.13
CA SER A 78 -2.41 -10.09 -3.01
C SER A 78 -1.13 -9.67 -2.28
N HIS A 79 -1.21 -9.35 -0.98
CA HIS A 79 -0.05 -9.02 -0.15
C HIS A 79 0.93 -10.20 -0.05
N ARG A 80 0.42 -11.44 0.03
CA ARG A 80 1.25 -12.65 0.05
C ARG A 80 1.92 -12.91 -1.30
N VAL A 81 1.21 -12.67 -2.40
CA VAL A 81 1.78 -12.76 -3.75
C VAL A 81 2.89 -11.73 -3.95
N LEU A 82 2.66 -10.49 -3.48
CA LEU A 82 3.69 -9.46 -3.46
C LEU A 82 4.92 -9.89 -2.66
N TRP A 83 4.72 -10.44 -1.45
CA TRP A 83 5.82 -10.94 -0.62
C TRP A 83 6.63 -12.04 -1.31
N GLN A 84 5.94 -13.02 -1.90
CA GLN A 84 6.60 -14.06 -2.69
C GLN A 84 7.46 -13.44 -3.79
N LYS A 85 6.94 -12.41 -4.48
CA LYS A 85 7.69 -11.75 -5.54
C LYS A 85 8.93 -11.01 -5.03
N ILE A 86 8.82 -10.32 -3.89
CA ILE A 86 9.96 -9.67 -3.23
C ILE A 86 11.04 -10.69 -2.90
N ARG A 87 10.66 -11.87 -2.35
CA ARG A 87 11.61 -12.95 -2.05
C ARG A 87 12.29 -13.50 -3.30
N GLU A 88 11.53 -13.73 -4.37
CA GLU A 88 12.08 -14.19 -5.65
C GLU A 88 13.12 -13.21 -6.22
N ILE A 89 12.84 -11.90 -6.15
CA ILE A 89 13.77 -10.86 -6.61
C ILE A 89 15.06 -10.90 -5.78
N LYS A 90 14.92 -10.92 -4.45
CA LYS A 90 16.07 -10.98 -3.53
C LYS A 90 16.94 -12.23 -3.74
N MET A 91 16.33 -13.37 -4.00
CA MET A 91 17.08 -14.63 -4.22
C MET A 91 17.85 -14.63 -5.54
N ARG A 92 17.37 -13.93 -6.56
CA ARG A 92 18.04 -13.82 -7.87
C ARG A 92 19.20 -12.84 -7.87
N SER A 93 19.27 -11.94 -6.88
CA SER A 93 20.19 -10.80 -6.88
C SER A 93 21.34 -10.92 -5.88
N LEU A 94 21.63 -12.12 -5.35
CA LEU A 94 22.80 -12.29 -4.47
C LEU A 94 24.13 -11.96 -5.18
N GLU A 95 24.11 -11.86 -6.51
CA GLU A 95 25.26 -11.50 -7.36
C GLU A 95 25.14 -10.10 -7.99
N ASP A 96 24.04 -9.37 -7.77
CA ASP A 96 23.71 -8.15 -8.53
C ASP A 96 23.64 -6.90 -7.64
N TRP A 97 24.46 -5.90 -7.96
CA TRP A 97 24.60 -4.63 -7.22
C TRP A 97 23.44 -3.63 -7.44
N TYR A 98 22.38 -4.03 -8.15
CA TYR A 98 21.27 -3.16 -8.49
C TYR A 98 20.25 -3.02 -7.36
N SER A 99 19.74 -1.80 -7.19
CA SER A 99 18.67 -1.49 -6.23
C SER A 99 17.40 -2.30 -6.53
N HIS A 100 16.83 -2.96 -5.53
CA HIS A 100 15.61 -3.74 -5.67
C HIS A 100 14.37 -2.84 -5.69
N VAL A 101 14.05 -2.31 -6.87
CA VAL A 101 12.85 -1.50 -7.09
C VAL A 101 11.77 -2.35 -7.77
N LEU A 102 10.59 -2.46 -7.15
CA LEU A 102 9.43 -3.13 -7.72
C LEU A 102 8.29 -2.11 -7.95
N PRO A 103 8.11 -1.58 -9.17
CA PRO A 103 7.01 -0.65 -9.44
C PRO A 103 5.66 -1.38 -9.42
N ILE A 104 4.66 -0.78 -8.75
CA ILE A 104 3.28 -1.26 -8.72
C ILE A 104 2.40 -0.22 -9.44
N THR A 105 2.11 -0.44 -10.71
CA THR A 105 1.35 0.48 -11.57
C THR A 105 -0.10 0.01 -11.73
N GLN A 106 -1.06 0.77 -11.17
CA GLN A 106 -2.50 0.54 -11.36
C GLN A 106 -3.28 1.85 -11.15
N SER A 107 -4.53 1.93 -11.63
CA SER A 107 -5.41 3.09 -11.43
C SER A 107 -5.62 3.46 -9.95
N SER A 108 -5.96 4.71 -9.66
CA SER A 108 -6.27 5.13 -8.28
C SER A 108 -7.44 4.31 -7.70
N GLY A 109 -7.44 4.11 -6.38
CA GLY A 109 -8.52 3.40 -5.67
C GLY A 109 -8.51 1.86 -5.79
N THR A 110 -7.54 1.24 -6.46
CA THR A 110 -7.49 -0.23 -6.63
C THR A 110 -6.95 -1.01 -5.42
N GLY A 111 -6.76 -0.35 -4.27
CA GLY A 111 -6.29 -1.02 -3.06
C GLY A 111 -4.79 -1.27 -2.98
N LYS A 112 -3.95 -0.59 -3.79
CA LYS A 112 -2.48 -0.70 -3.72
C LYS A 112 -1.92 -0.39 -2.33
N SER A 113 -2.22 0.80 -1.81
CA SER A 113 -1.77 1.22 -0.48
C SER A 113 -2.32 0.31 0.62
N ARG A 114 -3.54 -0.21 0.43
CA ARG A 114 -4.12 -1.17 1.36
C ARG A 114 -3.40 -2.53 1.31
N MET A 115 -3.03 -3.02 0.13
CA MET A 115 -2.22 -4.24 -0.01
C MET A 115 -0.87 -4.12 0.72
N ILE A 116 -0.22 -2.95 0.66
CA ILE A 116 1.03 -2.68 1.38
C ILE A 116 0.80 -2.62 2.91
N ASP A 117 -0.29 -2.02 3.36
CA ASP A 117 -0.67 -2.03 4.79
C ASP A 117 -1.00 -3.44 5.31
N GLU A 118 -1.55 -4.32 4.47
CA GLU A 118 -1.80 -5.70 4.86
C GLU A 118 -0.50 -6.51 4.90
N LEU A 119 0.43 -6.25 3.98
CA LEU A 119 1.78 -6.80 4.04
C LEU A 119 2.49 -6.39 5.34
N SER A 120 2.31 -5.16 5.80
CA SER A 120 2.99 -4.63 6.99
C SER A 120 2.53 -5.26 8.31
N LYS A 121 1.39 -5.95 8.31
CA LYS A 121 0.97 -6.78 9.45
C LYS A 121 1.82 -8.03 9.62
N GLU A 122 2.31 -8.60 8.51
CA GLU A 122 3.08 -9.84 8.48
C GLU A 122 4.60 -9.59 8.42
N HIS A 123 5.03 -8.47 7.84
CA HIS A 123 6.43 -8.13 7.61
C HIS A 123 6.74 -6.69 8.01
N LEU A 124 7.99 -6.40 8.39
CA LEU A 124 8.39 -5.03 8.71
C LEU A 124 8.39 -4.18 7.43
N VAL A 125 7.56 -3.14 7.40
CA VAL A 125 7.42 -2.21 6.27
C VAL A 125 7.45 -0.79 6.83
N ILE A 126 8.25 0.08 6.20
CA ILE A 126 8.33 1.52 6.52
C ILE A 126 7.61 2.29 5.40
N PRO A 127 6.33 2.66 5.56
CA PRO A 127 5.57 3.27 4.48
C PRO A 127 5.87 4.76 4.34
N ILE A 128 6.56 5.17 3.26
CA ILE A 128 6.83 6.58 2.95
C ILE A 128 5.91 7.05 1.82
N VAL A 129 5.21 8.17 2.01
CA VAL A 129 4.16 8.68 1.12
C VAL A 129 4.54 10.09 0.66
N LEU A 130 5.19 10.19 -0.49
CA LEU A 130 5.75 11.43 -1.02
C LEU A 130 4.81 12.21 -1.96
N ARG A 131 3.49 11.95 -1.89
CA ARG A 131 2.52 12.57 -2.81
C ARG A 131 2.27 14.04 -2.43
N ASP A 132 1.90 14.85 -3.42
CA ASP A 132 1.53 16.25 -3.21
C ASP A 132 0.04 16.41 -2.86
N SER A 133 -0.81 15.49 -3.32
CA SER A 133 -2.26 15.59 -3.16
C SER A 133 -2.76 15.09 -1.80
N ASP A 134 -3.56 15.93 -1.13
CA ASP A 134 -4.36 15.55 0.02
C ASP A 134 -5.58 14.69 -0.37
N GLY A 135 -6.20 14.09 0.65
CA GLY A 135 -7.42 13.32 0.48
C GLY A 135 -7.20 11.94 -0.15
N MET A 136 -6.20 11.22 0.33
CA MET A 136 -6.03 9.80 0.06
C MET A 136 -5.47 9.13 1.31
N ILE A 137 -5.77 7.85 1.51
CA ILE A 137 -5.22 7.10 2.64
C ILE A 137 -4.10 6.17 2.13
N PRO A 138 -2.91 6.16 2.76
CA PRO A 138 -2.46 7.10 3.79
C PRO A 138 -2.21 8.52 3.24
N PRO A 139 -2.35 9.56 4.09
CA PRO A 139 -2.04 10.96 3.76
C PRO A 139 -0.52 11.15 3.52
N PRO A 140 -0.10 12.27 2.93
CA PRO A 140 1.31 12.53 2.63
C PRO A 140 2.18 12.68 3.89
N ASP A 141 3.41 12.17 3.82
CA ASP A 141 4.43 12.44 4.82
C ASP A 141 5.13 13.75 4.45
N ILE A 142 4.72 14.84 5.09
CA ILE A 142 5.15 16.20 4.76
C ILE A 142 6.67 16.35 4.93
N ALA A 143 7.24 15.98 6.07
CA ALA A 143 8.67 16.17 6.32
C ALA A 143 9.57 15.44 5.30
N PRO A 144 9.37 14.13 5.02
CA PRO A 144 10.14 13.42 4.00
C PRO A 144 9.89 13.98 2.58
N ARG A 145 8.65 14.33 2.24
CA ARG A 145 8.32 14.93 0.94
C ARG A 145 9.09 16.22 0.75
N ASP A 146 9.00 17.13 1.69
CA ASP A 146 9.62 18.44 1.62
C ASP A 146 11.16 18.33 1.66
N TRP A 147 11.70 17.32 2.36
CA TRP A 147 13.13 16.98 2.30
C TRP A 147 13.59 16.63 0.89
N PHE A 148 12.85 15.75 0.19
CA PHE A 148 13.22 15.28 -1.15
C PHE A 148 12.86 16.26 -2.28
N LEU A 149 11.92 17.19 -2.06
CA LEU A 149 11.54 18.21 -3.05
C LEU A 149 12.48 19.43 -3.09
N GLN A 150 13.44 19.53 -2.16
CA GLN A 150 14.40 20.62 -2.18
C GLN A 150 15.24 20.63 -3.47
N PRO A 151 15.38 21.78 -4.15
CA PRO A 151 16.26 21.92 -5.30
C PRO A 151 17.67 21.45 -4.96
N SER A 152 18.20 20.51 -5.75
CA SER A 152 19.49 19.88 -5.50
C SER A 152 20.16 19.46 -6.81
N THR A 153 21.49 19.45 -6.82
CA THR A 153 22.26 18.77 -7.87
C THR A 153 22.15 17.26 -7.67
N PRO A 154 22.43 16.42 -8.69
CA PRO A 154 22.42 14.96 -8.53
C PRO A 154 23.27 14.46 -7.36
N GLU A 155 24.46 15.04 -7.15
CA GLU A 155 25.36 14.68 -6.06
C GLU A 155 24.75 15.01 -4.69
N ARG A 156 24.14 16.20 -4.58
CA ARG A 156 23.45 16.61 -3.36
C ARG A 156 22.21 15.76 -3.10
N ALA A 157 21.45 15.42 -4.14
CA ALA A 157 20.29 14.53 -4.04
C ALA A 157 20.69 13.14 -3.53
N GLN A 158 21.81 12.60 -4.03
CA GLN A 158 22.37 11.33 -3.55
C GLN A 158 22.76 11.40 -2.07
N LYS A 159 23.48 12.45 -1.65
CA LYS A 159 23.83 12.67 -0.24
C LYS A 159 22.60 12.80 0.65
N CYS A 160 21.60 13.57 0.22
CA CYS A 160 20.33 13.71 0.93
C CYS A 160 19.60 12.37 1.06
N ALA A 161 19.62 11.52 0.03
CA ALA A 161 19.02 10.20 0.07
C ALA A 161 19.76 9.25 1.04
N ILE A 162 21.09 9.25 1.01
CA ILE A 162 21.91 8.45 1.95
C ILE A 162 21.67 8.91 3.39
N ALA A 163 21.78 10.22 3.66
CA ALA A 163 21.55 10.79 4.98
C ALA A 163 20.14 10.48 5.51
N PHE A 164 19.12 10.58 4.65
CA PHE A 164 17.75 10.22 5.00
C PHE A 164 17.63 8.72 5.32
N LEU A 165 18.18 7.83 4.50
CA LEU A 165 18.10 6.39 4.73
C LEU A 165 18.84 5.97 6.01
N MET A 166 19.99 6.56 6.30
CA MET A 166 20.71 6.34 7.56
C MET A 166 19.85 6.74 8.75
N ALA A 167 19.33 7.97 8.75
CA ALA A 167 18.45 8.47 9.80
C ALA A 167 17.16 7.65 9.94
N LEU A 168 16.59 7.21 8.81
CA LEU A 168 15.40 6.37 8.76
C LEU A 168 15.63 5.04 9.47
N PHE A 169 16.74 4.35 9.17
CA PHE A 169 17.06 3.06 9.77
C PHE A 169 17.45 3.17 11.24
N GLU A 170 18.19 4.20 11.63
CA GLU A 170 18.50 4.47 13.04
C GLU A 170 17.24 4.73 13.86
N THR A 171 16.39 5.65 13.40
CA THR A 171 15.13 5.97 14.07
C THR A 171 14.22 4.74 14.13
N THR A 172 14.15 3.96 13.05
CA THR A 172 13.37 2.71 13.01
C THR A 172 13.89 1.70 14.03
N LYS A 173 15.22 1.52 14.13
CA LYS A 173 15.86 0.60 15.08
C LYS A 173 15.53 0.98 16.52
N GLU A 174 15.60 2.26 16.86
CA GLU A 174 15.24 2.74 18.20
C GLU A 174 13.76 2.50 18.51
N ILE A 175 12.86 2.85 17.60
CA ILE A 175 11.42 2.65 17.77
C ILE A 175 11.09 1.16 17.93
N ILE A 176 11.71 0.29 17.14
CA ILE A 176 11.54 -1.16 17.29
C ILE A 176 12.05 -1.63 18.65
N GLY A 177 13.16 -1.08 19.15
CA GLY A 177 13.72 -1.41 20.47
C GLY A 177 12.81 -1.05 21.64
N GLY A 178 12.00 0.01 21.51
CA GLY A 178 11.03 0.46 22.52
C GLY A 178 9.56 0.20 22.15
N ILE A 179 9.28 -0.64 21.15
CA ILE A 179 7.94 -0.72 20.56
C ILE A 179 6.88 -1.25 21.53
N ASP A 180 7.30 -2.03 22.51
CA ASP A 180 6.42 -2.60 23.53
C ASP A 180 5.87 -1.54 24.49
N ASP A 181 6.66 -0.50 24.78
CA ASP A 181 6.26 0.63 25.62
C ASP A 181 5.36 1.62 24.87
N LEU A 182 5.49 1.64 23.53
CA LEU A 182 4.76 2.53 22.63
C LEU A 182 3.41 1.95 22.17
N THR A 183 3.14 0.68 22.47
CA THR A 183 1.91 -0.01 22.06
C THR A 183 1.05 -0.39 23.27
N PRO A 184 -0.28 -0.46 23.13
CA PRO A 184 -1.17 -0.77 24.25
C PRO A 184 -0.88 -2.16 24.83
N SER A 185 -0.78 -2.25 26.16
CA SER A 185 -0.60 -3.52 26.88
C SER A 185 -1.87 -4.40 26.78
N SER A 186 -1.65 -5.72 26.75
CA SER A 186 -2.50 -6.88 26.38
C SER A 186 -3.94 -7.02 26.93
N SER A 187 -4.65 -5.94 27.29
CA SER A 187 -5.99 -5.99 27.88
C SER A 187 -7.14 -5.95 26.85
N SER A 188 -6.87 -5.78 25.55
CA SER A 188 -7.88 -5.82 24.48
C SER A 188 -7.56 -6.88 23.42
N LYS A 189 -8.61 -7.44 22.79
CA LYS A 189 -8.53 -8.60 21.86
C LYS A 189 -7.77 -8.33 20.54
N GLU A 190 -7.19 -7.15 20.34
CA GLU A 190 -6.55 -6.71 19.08
C GLU A 190 -5.10 -6.25 19.26
N VAL A 191 -4.40 -6.69 20.31
CA VAL A 191 -2.99 -6.28 20.48
C VAL A 191 -2.10 -6.96 19.43
N PRO A 192 -1.31 -6.19 18.66
CA PRO A 192 -0.37 -6.75 17.70
C PRO A 192 0.70 -7.60 18.40
N ALA A 193 0.78 -8.89 18.06
CA ALA A 193 1.70 -9.82 18.73
C ALA A 193 3.15 -9.74 18.22
N THR A 194 3.36 -9.38 16.96
CA THR A 194 4.67 -9.36 16.31
C THR A 194 5.25 -7.94 16.24
N ILE A 195 6.57 -7.81 16.19
CA ILE A 195 7.24 -6.52 15.98
C ILE A 195 6.71 -5.81 14.72
N SER A 196 6.51 -6.55 13.63
CA SER A 196 5.96 -6.00 12.39
C SER A 196 4.56 -5.42 12.59
N ALA A 197 3.67 -6.17 13.25
CA ALA A 197 2.31 -5.71 13.50
C ALA A 197 2.28 -4.54 14.50
N LYS A 198 3.17 -4.52 15.51
CA LYS A 198 3.33 -3.40 16.45
C LYS A 198 3.84 -2.15 15.75
N PHE A 199 4.86 -2.28 14.90
CA PHE A 199 5.37 -1.17 14.10
C PHE A 199 4.33 -0.65 13.11
N ARG A 200 3.57 -1.53 12.45
CA ARG A 200 2.42 -1.15 11.62
C ARG A 200 1.41 -0.35 12.43
N TRP A 201 1.04 -0.83 13.63
CA TRP A 201 0.13 -0.09 14.51
C TRP A 201 0.69 1.29 14.83
N PHE A 202 1.96 1.40 15.21
CA PHE A 202 2.64 2.67 15.49
C PHE A 202 2.53 3.64 14.30
N MET A 203 2.78 3.15 13.08
CA MET A 203 2.73 3.96 11.85
C MET A 203 1.31 4.33 11.40
N ALA A 204 0.29 3.59 11.83
CA ALA A 204 -1.11 3.82 11.45
C ALA A 204 -1.97 4.42 12.58
N HIS A 205 -1.42 4.53 13.80
CA HIS A 205 -2.16 4.95 14.98
C HIS A 205 -2.71 6.37 14.82
N ASN A 206 -4.02 6.56 15.05
CA ASN A 206 -4.73 7.82 14.86
C ASN A 206 -4.56 8.44 13.46
N GLN A 207 -4.26 7.64 12.44
CA GLN A 207 -4.20 8.14 11.07
C GLN A 207 -5.61 8.50 10.58
N MET A 208 -5.76 9.72 10.06
CA MET A 208 -7.00 10.20 9.46
C MET A 208 -6.85 10.35 7.95
N TYR A 209 -7.94 10.72 7.28
CA TYR A 209 -7.94 10.97 5.83
C TYR A 209 -7.13 12.21 5.45
N THR A 210 -7.09 13.21 6.32
CA THR A 210 -6.48 14.53 6.10
C THR A 210 -5.15 14.70 6.83
N SER A 211 -4.83 13.85 7.79
CA SER A 211 -3.62 13.99 8.61
C SER A 211 -3.00 12.65 8.96
N THR A 212 -1.67 12.63 8.94
CA THR A 212 -0.90 11.53 9.53
C THR A 212 -1.16 11.49 11.04
N GLY A 213 -1.12 10.30 11.62
CA GLY A 213 -1.18 10.16 13.07
C GLY A 213 0.06 10.76 13.73
N ASN A 214 -0.09 11.31 14.94
CA ASN A 214 1.00 12.00 15.64
C ASN A 214 2.28 11.16 15.77
N LEU A 215 2.15 9.85 16.00
CA LEU A 215 3.31 8.95 16.11
C LEU A 215 4.12 8.89 14.81
N ARG A 216 3.44 8.69 13.67
CA ARG A 216 4.06 8.69 12.34
C ARG A 216 4.62 10.06 11.98
N TRP A 217 3.91 11.13 12.32
CA TRP A 217 4.37 12.49 12.10
C TRP A 217 5.68 12.76 12.86
N SER A 218 5.69 12.54 14.18
CA SER A 218 6.88 12.73 15.02
C SER A 218 8.04 11.81 14.62
N PHE A 219 7.74 10.59 14.17
CA PHE A 219 8.74 9.69 13.61
C PHE A 219 9.45 10.32 12.42
N TYR A 220 8.71 10.84 11.44
CA TYR A 220 9.32 11.40 10.23
C TYR A 220 9.96 12.78 10.44
N GLU A 221 9.44 13.61 11.33
CA GLU A 221 10.12 14.84 11.76
C GLU A 221 11.49 14.52 12.35
N ARG A 222 11.56 13.52 13.24
CA ARG A 222 12.81 13.07 13.85
C ARG A 222 13.79 12.51 12.81
N VAL A 223 13.31 11.71 11.85
CA VAL A 223 14.14 11.20 10.74
C VAL A 223 14.76 12.35 9.95
N VAL A 224 13.98 13.38 9.62
CA VAL A 224 14.48 14.55 8.87
C VAL A 224 15.46 15.36 9.72
N GLU A 225 15.21 15.53 11.02
CA GLU A 225 16.12 16.22 11.93
C GLU A 225 17.48 15.52 12.03
N ILE A 226 17.50 14.21 12.29
CA ILE A 226 18.72 13.40 12.33
C ILE A 226 19.40 13.41 10.95
N GLY A 227 18.62 13.32 9.87
CA GLY A 227 19.10 13.38 8.49
C GLY A 227 19.84 14.69 8.16
N LYS A 228 19.41 15.83 8.71
CA LYS A 228 20.14 17.11 8.57
C LYS A 228 21.56 17.02 9.15
N GLY A 229 21.72 16.35 10.30
CA GLY A 229 23.03 16.12 10.91
C GLY A 229 23.94 15.26 10.02
N TRP A 230 23.42 14.11 9.55
CA TRP A 230 24.16 13.24 8.63
C TRP A 230 24.57 13.94 7.34
N ASN A 231 23.67 14.74 6.75
CA ASN A 231 23.94 15.46 5.50
C ASN A 231 25.08 16.48 5.64
N GLN A 232 25.31 17.04 6.84
CA GLN A 232 26.45 17.92 7.12
C GLN A 232 27.77 17.14 7.27
N MET A 233 27.72 15.88 7.70
CA MET A 233 28.89 15.04 7.92
C MET A 233 29.38 14.34 6.64
N LEU A 234 28.49 14.10 5.67
CA LEU A 234 28.81 13.51 4.37
C LEU A 234 29.55 14.52 3.47
N ARG A 235 30.88 14.55 3.59
CA ARG A 235 31.79 15.36 2.76
C ARG A 235 31.74 14.99 1.29
#